data_AF-A0A3R6DXU8-F1
#
_entry.id   AF-A0A3R6DXU8-F1
#
_cell.length_a   1.000
_cell.length_b   1.000
_cell.length_c   1.000
_cell.angle_alpha   90.00
_cell.angle_beta   90.00
_cell.angle_gamma   90.00
#
_symmetry.space_group_name_H-M   'P 1'
#
loop_
_entity.id
_entity.type
_entity.pdbx_description
1 polymer ?
#
loop_
_entity_poly.entity_id
_entity_poly.type
_entity_poly.pdbx_seq_one_letter_code
_entity_poly.pdbx_strand_id
1 'polypeptide(L)'
;MDNQNKVLEYANKLEHILRHYLECDYTEFGVKANDNLTRYDWQSPINFALGYRYASSNKDPKVKADIDYFLGNVLEGQSIGDVVEKYEYYGYDSPEAAFEYIDKAIEKLRKILFS
;
A
#
# COMPACT_ATOMS: atom_id res chain seq x y z
N MET A 1 16.04 9.42 -13.07
CA MET A 1 15.75 8.03 -12.63
C MET A 1 14.44 7.67 -13.30
N ASP A 2 14.37 6.55 -14.03
CA ASP A 2 13.16 6.16 -14.74
C ASP A 2 12.00 5.92 -13.74
N ASN A 3 10.81 6.43 -14.04
CA ASN A 3 9.61 6.26 -13.21
C ASN A 3 9.31 4.77 -12.99
N GLN A 4 9.61 3.91 -13.96
CA GLN A 4 9.44 2.46 -13.81
C GLN A 4 10.32 1.88 -12.70
N ASN A 5 11.57 2.36 -12.56
CA ASN A 5 12.47 1.91 -11.50
C ASN A 5 11.98 2.35 -10.12
N LYS A 6 11.45 3.57 -10.00
CA LYS A 6 10.85 4.06 -8.76
C LYS A 6 9.56 3.31 -8.40
N VAL A 7 8.69 3.05 -9.36
CA VAL A 7 7.48 2.24 -9.15
C VAL A 7 7.85 0.88 -8.56
N LEU A 8 8.88 0.22 -9.13
CA LEU A 8 9.38 -1.04 -8.62
C LEU A 8 9.98 -0.92 -7.21
N GLU A 9 10.72 0.15 -6.91
CA GLU A 9 11.26 0.43 -5.58
C GLU A 9 10.15 0.51 -4.52
N TYR A 10 9.10 1.29 -4.78
CA TYR A 10 7.96 1.42 -3.86
C TYR A 10 7.16 0.12 -3.74
N ALA A 11 7.01 -0.64 -4.84
CA ALA A 11 6.38 -1.95 -4.80
C ALA A 11 7.16 -2.94 -3.92
N ASN A 12 8.49 -2.95 -4.03
CA ASN A 12 9.36 -3.77 -3.17
C ASN A 12 9.26 -3.35 -1.70
N LYS A 13 9.22 -2.03 -1.41
CA LYS A 13 9.03 -1.51 -0.05
C LYS A 13 7.70 -1.98 0.53
N LEU A 14 6.61 -1.89 -0.23
CA LEU A 14 5.29 -2.35 0.18
C LEU A 14 5.26 -3.87 0.39
N GLU A 15 5.80 -4.65 -0.56
CA GLU A 15 5.93 -6.11 -0.41
C GLU A 15 6.62 -6.47 0.90
N HIS A 16 7.77 -5.84 1.19
CA HIS A 16 8.56 -6.15 2.38
C HIS A 16 7.74 -5.92 3.67
N ILE A 17 7.02 -4.81 3.76
CA ILE A 17 6.17 -4.48 4.91
C ILE A 17 5.06 -5.52 5.08
N LEU A 18 4.36 -5.85 4.00
CA LEU A 18 3.24 -6.78 4.03
C LEU A 18 3.68 -8.19 4.40
N ARG A 19 4.76 -8.68 3.78
CA ARG A 19 5.32 -10.02 4.08
C ARG A 19 5.85 -10.12 5.50
N HIS A 20 6.54 -9.08 5.97
CA HIS A 20 7.05 -9.06 7.33
C HIS A 20 5.91 -9.09 8.35
N TYR A 21 4.82 -8.36 8.08
CA TYR A 21 3.66 -8.32 8.96
C TYR A 21 2.87 -9.64 8.97
N LEU A 22 2.67 -10.25 7.80
CA LEU A 22 1.91 -11.48 7.63
C LEU A 22 2.72 -12.75 7.93
N GLU A 23 4.02 -12.60 8.19
CA GLU A 23 4.97 -13.72 8.34
C GLU A 23 4.89 -14.73 7.18
N CYS A 24 4.74 -14.22 5.94
CA CYS A 24 4.53 -15.04 4.74
C CYS A 24 5.64 -14.92 3.69
N ASP A 25 5.75 -15.94 2.85
CA ASP A 25 6.65 -15.88 1.68
C ASP A 25 6.01 -15.09 0.52
N TYR A 26 6.83 -14.59 -0.44
CA TYR A 26 6.32 -13.87 -1.63
C TYR A 26 5.51 -14.76 -2.56
N THR A 27 5.68 -16.09 -2.44
CA THR A 27 4.86 -17.07 -3.16
C THR A 27 3.46 -17.22 -2.57
N GLU A 28 3.23 -16.69 -1.36
CA GLU A 28 1.97 -16.76 -0.65
C GLU A 28 1.20 -15.44 -0.80
N PHE A 29 -0.12 -15.52 -1.01
CA PHE A 29 -1.05 -14.37 -1.04
C PHE A 29 -0.87 -13.32 -2.16
N GLY A 30 -0.02 -13.56 -3.16
CA GLY A 30 0.16 -12.62 -4.28
C GLY A 30 0.85 -11.30 -3.88
N VAL A 31 1.53 -11.30 -2.73
CA VAL A 31 2.34 -10.19 -2.21
C VAL A 31 3.72 -10.25 -2.86
N LYS A 32 3.76 -10.09 -4.18
CA LYS A 32 5.00 -9.96 -4.95
C LYS A 32 5.00 -8.60 -5.62
N ALA A 33 6.11 -7.90 -5.55
CA ALA A 33 6.42 -6.68 -6.28
C ALA A 33 6.64 -7.01 -7.77
N ASN A 34 5.61 -7.57 -8.38
CA ASN A 34 5.49 -7.83 -9.81
C ASN A 34 4.40 -6.90 -10.37
N ASP A 35 3.83 -7.27 -11.51
CA ASP A 35 2.73 -6.50 -12.11
C ASP A 35 1.52 -6.32 -11.17
N ASN A 36 1.36 -7.13 -10.11
CA ASN A 36 0.26 -6.97 -9.16
C ASN A 36 0.34 -5.63 -8.42
N LEU A 37 1.42 -5.39 -7.65
CA LEU A 37 1.57 -4.12 -6.92
C LEU A 37 1.90 -2.93 -7.85
N THR A 38 2.62 -3.20 -8.94
CA THR A 38 3.09 -2.14 -9.85
C THR A 38 2.03 -1.69 -10.84
N ARG A 39 1.11 -2.56 -11.29
CA ARG A 39 0.16 -2.26 -12.38
C ARG A 39 -1.29 -2.58 -12.08
N TYR A 40 -1.60 -3.65 -11.36
CA TYR A 40 -2.96 -4.17 -11.27
C TYR A 40 -3.70 -3.80 -9.99
N ASP A 41 -3.19 -4.23 -8.84
CA ASP A 41 -3.93 -4.21 -7.57
C ASP A 41 -3.00 -4.24 -6.36
N TRP A 42 -2.72 -3.05 -5.82
CA TRP A 42 -2.11 -2.92 -4.50
C TRP A 42 -3.12 -2.88 -3.35
N GLN A 43 -4.43 -2.72 -3.64
CA GLN A 43 -5.47 -2.60 -2.63
C GLN A 43 -5.78 -3.94 -1.98
N SER A 44 -5.91 -5.02 -2.77
CA SER A 44 -6.21 -6.36 -2.24
C SER A 44 -5.21 -6.85 -1.20
N PRO A 45 -3.87 -6.84 -1.45
CA PRO A 45 -2.91 -7.29 -0.45
C PRO A 45 -2.87 -6.38 0.79
N ILE A 46 -3.12 -5.07 0.63
CA ILE A 46 -3.27 -4.13 1.75
C ILE A 46 -4.52 -4.46 2.57
N ASN A 47 -5.68 -4.62 1.94
CA ASN A 47 -6.95 -4.95 2.59
C ASN A 47 -6.86 -6.26 3.37
N PHE A 48 -6.16 -7.26 2.82
CA PHE A 48 -5.91 -8.52 3.51
C PHE A 48 -5.10 -8.32 4.80
N ALA A 49 -3.99 -7.59 4.73
CA ALA A 49 -3.16 -7.28 5.90
C ALA A 49 -3.94 -6.47 6.96
N LEU A 50 -4.72 -5.46 6.54
CA LEU A 50 -5.55 -4.68 7.45
C LEU A 50 -6.66 -5.52 8.09
N GLY A 51 -7.29 -6.43 7.34
CA GLY A 51 -8.27 -7.38 7.86
C GLY A 51 -7.67 -8.30 8.93
N TYR A 52 -6.47 -8.82 8.68
CA TYR A 52 -5.73 -9.59 9.67
C TYR A 52 -5.36 -8.75 10.91
N ARG A 53 -4.96 -7.48 10.72
CA ARG A 53 -4.68 -6.54 11.82
C ARG A 53 -5.90 -6.28 12.71
N TYR A 54 -7.07 -6.11 12.10
CA TYR A 54 -8.31 -5.95 12.84
C TYR A 54 -8.67 -7.22 13.62
N ALA A 55 -8.58 -8.39 12.99
CA ALA A 55 -8.87 -9.66 13.65
C ALA A 55 -7.91 -9.93 14.84
N SER A 56 -6.61 -9.75 14.64
CA SER A 56 -5.58 -9.93 15.67
C SER A 56 -5.66 -8.91 16.81
N SER A 57 -6.24 -7.74 16.57
CA SER A 57 -6.51 -6.73 17.62
C SER A 57 -7.62 -7.13 18.61
N ASN A 58 -8.21 -8.31 18.47
CA ASN A 58 -9.47 -8.67 19.13
C ASN A 58 -10.60 -7.65 18.82
N LYS A 59 -10.64 -7.19 17.56
CA LYS A 59 -11.63 -6.26 17.03
C LYS A 59 -11.65 -4.90 17.75
N ASP A 60 -10.48 -4.38 18.11
CA ASP A 60 -10.33 -3.06 18.75
C ASP A 60 -10.99 -1.95 17.90
N PRO A 61 -11.96 -1.19 18.44
CA PRO A 61 -12.59 -0.08 17.73
C PRO A 61 -11.62 1.00 17.26
N LYS A 62 -10.48 1.21 17.96
CA LYS A 62 -9.47 2.18 17.54
C LYS A 62 -8.75 1.71 16.27
N VAL A 63 -8.33 0.45 16.26
CA VAL A 63 -7.73 -0.18 15.08
C VAL A 63 -8.70 -0.14 13.90
N LYS A 64 -9.99 -0.40 14.14
CA LYS A 64 -11.03 -0.25 13.11
C LYS A 64 -11.08 1.18 12.56
N ALA A 65 -11.09 2.19 13.43
CA ALA A 65 -11.16 3.58 13.02
C ALA A 65 -9.92 4.01 12.20
N ASP A 66 -8.73 3.56 12.60
CA ASP A 66 -7.49 3.83 11.86
C ASP A 66 -7.51 3.16 10.47
N ILE A 67 -8.03 1.93 10.38
CA ILE A 67 -8.23 1.21 9.10
C ILE A 67 -9.24 1.93 8.22
N ASP A 68 -10.41 2.27 8.75
CA ASP A 68 -11.47 2.98 8.00
C ASP A 68 -10.94 4.32 7.47
N TYR A 69 -10.20 5.06 8.31
CA TYR A 69 -9.58 6.32 7.91
C TYR A 69 -8.57 6.12 6.79
N PHE A 70 -7.69 5.12 6.91
CA PHE A 70 -6.69 4.80 5.89
C PHE A 70 -7.34 4.44 4.55
N LEU A 71 -8.33 3.54 4.55
CA LEU A 71 -9.00 3.10 3.33
C LEU A 71 -9.85 4.20 2.69
N GLY A 72 -10.47 5.06 3.49
CA GLY A 72 -11.36 6.12 2.98
C GLY A 72 -10.68 7.43 2.60
N ASN A 73 -9.50 7.72 3.18
CA ASN A 73 -8.89 9.06 3.07
C ASN A 73 -7.38 9.03 2.75
N VAL A 74 -6.75 7.85 2.74
CA VAL A 74 -5.30 7.74 2.51
C VAL A 74 -4.99 6.89 1.29
N LEU A 75 -5.61 5.72 1.13
CA LEU A 75 -5.32 4.83 0.01
C LEU A 75 -6.08 5.26 -1.25
N GLU A 76 -5.35 5.59 -2.31
CA GLU A 76 -5.87 6.04 -3.60
C GLU A 76 -5.33 5.15 -4.72
N GLY A 77 -6.04 5.11 -5.85
CA GLY A 77 -5.62 4.39 -7.03
C GLY A 77 -5.54 2.87 -6.92
N GLN A 78 -5.48 2.23 -8.08
CA GLN A 78 -5.54 0.77 -8.19
C GLN A 78 -4.18 0.11 -7.95
N SER A 79 -3.10 0.80 -8.30
CA SER A 79 -1.73 0.33 -8.16
C SER A 79 -0.77 1.50 -8.03
N ILE A 80 0.49 1.23 -7.68
CA ILE A 80 1.54 2.27 -7.61
C ILE A 80 1.72 2.94 -8.97
N GLY A 81 1.75 2.15 -10.05
CA GLY A 81 1.86 2.66 -11.41
C GLY A 81 0.65 3.51 -11.81
N ASP A 82 -0.57 3.10 -11.44
CA ASP A 82 -1.79 3.87 -11.73
C ASP A 82 -1.74 5.28 -11.11
N VAL A 83 -1.31 5.39 -9.85
CA VAL A 83 -1.17 6.69 -9.16
C VAL A 83 -0.12 7.57 -9.83
N VAL A 84 1.01 7.00 -10.27
CA VAL A 84 2.11 7.74 -10.91
C VAL A 84 1.78 8.12 -12.36
N GLU A 85 1.20 7.21 -13.14
CA GLU A 85 0.87 7.44 -14.55
C GLU A 85 -0.30 8.41 -14.70
N LYS A 86 -1.25 8.40 -13.75
CA LYS A 86 -2.43 9.27 -13.75
C LYS A 86 -2.37 10.32 -12.64
N TYR A 87 -1.17 10.77 -12.28
CA TYR A 87 -0.96 11.70 -11.16
C TYR A 87 -1.84 12.95 -11.23
N GLU A 88 -2.08 13.51 -12.43
CA GLU A 88 -2.97 14.66 -12.63
C GLU A 88 -4.44 14.35 -12.29
N TYR A 89 -4.92 13.13 -12.57
CA TYR A 89 -6.28 12.69 -12.21
C TYR A 89 -6.47 12.65 -10.70
N TYR A 90 -5.43 12.29 -9.97
CA TYR A 90 -5.39 12.31 -8.50
C TYR A 90 -5.06 13.68 -7.91
N GLY A 91 -4.89 14.71 -8.74
CA GLY A 91 -4.65 16.09 -8.30
C GLY A 91 -3.22 16.38 -7.84
N TYR A 92 -2.25 15.55 -8.24
CA TYR A 92 -0.83 15.80 -7.97
C TYR A 92 -0.22 16.70 -9.05
N ASP A 93 0.72 17.56 -8.65
CA ASP A 93 1.40 18.50 -9.57
C ASP A 93 2.46 17.83 -10.45
N SER A 94 2.98 16.67 -10.03
CA SER A 94 4.00 15.92 -10.77
C SER A 94 4.05 14.44 -10.36
N PRO A 95 4.71 13.57 -11.15
CA PRO A 95 4.99 12.19 -10.76
C PRO A 95 5.75 12.08 -9.42
N GLU A 96 6.64 13.04 -9.12
CA GLU A 96 7.36 13.09 -7.84
C GLU A 96 6.42 13.34 -6.67
N ALA A 97 5.43 14.22 -6.81
CA ALA A 97 4.41 14.45 -5.79
C ALA A 97 3.56 13.18 -5.56
N ALA A 98 3.24 12.43 -6.61
CA ALA A 98 2.60 11.13 -6.50
C ALA A 98 3.46 10.11 -5.73
N PHE A 99 4.78 10.06 -5.98
CA PHE A 99 5.69 9.21 -5.21
C PHE A 99 5.79 9.61 -3.73
N GLU A 100 5.82 10.91 -3.42
CA GLU A 100 5.80 11.38 -2.03
C GLU A 100 4.51 10.97 -1.32
N TYR A 101 3.38 11.03 -2.02
CA TYR A 101 2.12 10.53 -1.52
C TYR A 101 2.18 9.01 -1.25
N ILE A 102 2.67 8.21 -2.22
CA ILE A 102 2.82 6.76 -2.09
C ILE A 102 3.68 6.41 -0.87
N ASP A 103 4.79 7.12 -0.66
CA ASP A 103 5.65 6.92 0.51
C ASP A 103 4.90 7.17 1.82
N LYS A 104 4.17 8.30 1.91
CA LYS A 104 3.34 8.65 3.07
C LYS A 104 2.24 7.63 3.33
N ALA A 105 1.61 7.10 2.28
CA ALA A 105 0.60 6.06 2.39
C ALA A 105 1.22 4.76 2.94
N ILE A 106 2.36 4.33 2.41
CA ILE A 106 3.08 3.15 2.89
C ILE A 106 3.51 3.31 4.36
N GLU A 107 4.03 4.47 4.77
CA GLU A 107 4.41 4.71 6.17
C GLU A 107 3.20 4.73 7.12
N LYS A 108 2.05 5.26 6.69
CA LYS A 108 0.81 5.20 7.47
C LYS A 108 0.32 3.76 7.62
N LEU A 109 0.33 2.98 6.53
CA LEU A 109 0.01 1.56 6.56
C LEU A 109 0.90 0.82 7.57
N ARG A 110 2.22 1.01 7.48
CA ARG A 110 3.18 0.41 8.39
C ARG A 110 2.86 0.73 9.85
N LYS A 111 2.49 1.98 10.17
CA LYS A 111 2.10 2.34 11.54
C LYS A 111 0.88 1.54 12.03
N ILE A 112 -0.14 1.37 11.19
CA ILE A 112 -1.34 0.61 11.56
C ILE A 112 -1.01 -0.87 11.79
N LEU A 113 -0.18 -1.45 10.93
CA LEU A 113 0.17 -2.87 11.00
C LEU A 113 1.02 -3.19 12.24
N PHE A 114 1.93 -2.31 12.65
CA PHE A 114 2.91 -2.57 13.71
C PHE A 114 2.70 -1.73 15.00
N SER A 115 1.57 -1.03 15.14
CA SER A 115 1.18 -0.33 16.39
C SER A 115 0.63 -1.26 17.46
#